data_AF-A0A6I2A9B1-F1
#
_entry.id   AF-A0A6I2A9B1-F1
#
_cell.length_a   1.000
_cell.length_b   1.000
_cell.length_c   1.000
_cell.angle_alpha   90.00
_cell.angle_beta   90.00
_cell.angle_gamma   90.00
#
_symmetry.space_group_name_H-M   'P 1'
#
loop_
_entity.id
_entity.type
_entity.pdbx_description
1 polymer ?
#
loop_
_entity_poly.entity_id
_entity_poly.type
_entity_poly.pdbx_seq_one_letter_code
_entity_poly.pdbx_strand_id
1 'polypeptide(L)'
;MITEREKALELAIGQIEKKFGKGAIMRLGESAGSTPVEAIPSGSLALDLALGIGGIPKGRVTEIFGPEASGKTTLAQHIIAESQKRGGMAAYIDVEHALDPSEDPPYPPQFQPGVPEPPRCQSRWRQWRC
;
A
#
# COMPACT_ATOMS: atom_id res chain seq x y z
N MET A 1 -39.83 -18.10 4.63
CA MET A 1 -40.17 -18.01 3.19
C MET A 1 -39.31 -16.91 2.61
N ILE A 2 -38.52 -17.21 1.57
CA ILE A 2 -37.76 -16.19 0.87
C ILE A 2 -38.77 -15.31 0.12
N THR A 3 -38.77 -14.02 0.43
CA THR A 3 -39.68 -13.04 -0.16
C THR A 3 -39.33 -12.81 -1.63
N GLU A 4 -40.31 -12.48 -2.48
CA GLU A 4 -40.03 -12.12 -3.89
C GLU A 4 -39.03 -10.96 -4.01
N ARG A 5 -38.99 -10.09 -3.00
CA ARG A 5 -37.99 -9.03 -2.85
C ARG A 5 -36.57 -9.56 -2.69
N GLU A 6 -36.37 -10.63 -1.92
CA GLU A 6 -35.06 -11.25 -1.73
C GLU A 6 -34.55 -11.95 -3.00
N LYS A 7 -35.45 -12.60 -3.76
CA LYS A 7 -35.09 -13.18 -5.07
C LYS A 7 -34.69 -12.11 -6.09
N ALA A 8 -35.44 -11.02 -6.17
CA ALA A 8 -35.11 -9.90 -7.04
C ALA A 8 -33.77 -9.25 -6.64
N LEU A 9 -33.49 -9.17 -5.33
CA LEU A 9 -32.24 -8.66 -4.80
C LEU A 9 -31.05 -9.55 -5.18
N GLU A 10 -31.15 -10.87 -5.05
CA GLU A 10 -30.08 -11.81 -5.45
C GLU A 10 -29.79 -11.74 -6.96
N LEU A 11 -30.84 -11.64 -7.79
CA LEU A 11 -30.67 -11.48 -9.24
C LEU A 11 -29.96 -10.18 -9.60
N ALA A 12 -30.31 -9.07 -8.94
CA ALA A 12 -29.66 -7.78 -9.16
C ALA A 12 -28.19 -7.81 -8.73
N ILE A 13 -27.89 -8.40 -7.57
CA ILE A 13 -26.52 -8.60 -7.08
C ILE A 13 -25.69 -9.39 -8.09
N GLY A 14 -26.20 -10.53 -8.57
CA GLY A 14 -25.51 -11.36 -9.55
C GLY A 14 -25.26 -10.65 -10.90
N GLN A 15 -26.18 -9.79 -11.33
CA GLN A 15 -25.98 -8.97 -12.54
C GLN A 15 -24.86 -7.94 -12.38
N ILE A 16 -24.72 -7.35 -11.19
CA ILE A 16 -23.66 -6.39 -10.88
C ILE A 16 -22.30 -7.10 -10.85
N GLU A 17 -22.19 -8.24 -10.16
CA GLU A 17 -20.94 -9.01 -10.12
C GLU A 17 -20.49 -9.48 -11.51
N LYS A 18 -21.43 -9.89 -12.38
CA LYS A 18 -21.10 -10.32 -13.75
C LYS A 18 -20.56 -9.17 -14.62
N LYS A 19 -21.05 -7.94 -14.41
CA LYS A 19 -20.65 -6.77 -15.20
C LYS A 19 -19.37 -6.11 -14.69
N PHE A 20 -19.18 -6.06 -13.38
CA PHE A 20 -18.13 -5.25 -12.74
C PHE A 20 -17.08 -6.06 -11.98
N GLY A 21 -17.24 -7.39 -11.90
CA GLY A 21 -16.33 -8.29 -11.21
C GLY A 21 -16.79 -8.65 -9.79
N LYS A 22 -16.19 -9.71 -9.24
CA LYS A 22 -16.46 -10.15 -7.87
C LYS A 22 -16.09 -9.05 -6.87
N GLY A 23 -16.97 -8.78 -5.91
CA GLY A 23 -16.77 -7.73 -4.90
C GLY A 23 -17.19 -6.32 -5.33
N ALA A 24 -17.78 -6.15 -6.51
CA ALA A 24 -18.37 -4.86 -6.94
C ALA A 24 -19.59 -4.44 -6.09
N ILE A 25 -20.24 -5.40 -5.44
CA ILE A 25 -21.30 -5.16 -4.46
C ILE A 25 -21.16 -6.18 -3.34
N MET A 26 -21.19 -5.72 -2.08
CA MET A 26 -21.02 -6.56 -0.90
C MET A 26 -21.95 -6.06 0.19
N ARG A 27 -22.50 -6.95 1.01
CA ARG A 27 -23.28 -6.53 2.18
C ARG A 27 -22.32 -6.06 3.27
N LEU A 28 -22.63 -4.94 3.92
CA LEU A 28 -21.86 -4.44 5.05
C LEU A 28 -21.91 -5.47 6.19
N GLY A 29 -20.77 -6.10 6.50
CA GLY A 29 -20.66 -7.16 7.52
C GLY A 29 -20.73 -8.59 6.96
N GLU A 30 -21.03 -8.77 5.68
CA GLU A 30 -20.71 -10.02 5.00
C GLU A 30 -19.20 -10.00 4.80
N SER A 31 -18.52 -10.92 5.49
CA SER A 31 -17.07 -11.13 5.40
C SER A 31 -16.75 -11.43 3.94
N ALA A 32 -16.55 -10.37 3.16
CA ALA A 32 -15.98 -10.39 1.83
C ALA A 32 -14.82 -11.37 1.90
N GLY A 33 -15.00 -12.55 1.29
CA GLY A 33 -14.02 -13.63 1.36
C GLY A 33 -12.65 -13.01 1.20
N SER A 34 -11.88 -13.05 2.29
CA SER A 34 -10.71 -12.23 2.49
C SER A 34 -9.73 -12.56 1.38
N THR A 35 -9.73 -11.79 0.30
CA THR A 35 -8.58 -11.76 -0.59
C THR A 35 -7.46 -11.31 0.34
N PRO A 36 -6.45 -12.14 0.61
CA PRO A 36 -5.38 -11.75 1.52
C PRO A 36 -4.74 -10.50 0.92
N VAL A 37 -5.02 -9.35 1.52
CA VAL A 37 -4.44 -8.08 1.11
C VAL A 37 -3.04 -8.10 1.68
N GLU A 38 -2.05 -8.25 0.81
CA GLU A 38 -0.66 -8.15 1.21
C GLU A 38 -0.40 -6.74 1.74
N ALA A 39 0.29 -6.63 2.88
CA ALA A 39 0.54 -5.36 3.56
C ALA A 39 2.04 -5.08 3.74
N ILE A 40 2.42 -3.81 3.69
CA ILE A 40 3.74 -3.30 4.02
C ILE A 40 3.68 -2.74 5.45
N PRO A 41 4.50 -3.20 6.40
CA PRO A 41 4.50 -2.64 7.75
C PRO A 41 4.76 -1.14 7.72
N SER A 42 4.10 -0.42 8.63
CA SER A 42 4.28 1.03 8.76
C SER A 42 5.56 1.42 9.51
N GLY A 43 6.23 0.45 10.15
CA GLY A 43 7.33 0.69 11.09
C GLY A 43 6.86 0.97 12.53
N SER A 44 5.55 1.05 12.76
CA SER A 44 4.94 1.17 14.09
C SER A 44 4.01 0.00 14.36
N LEU A 45 4.36 -0.84 15.34
CA LEU A 45 3.55 -1.99 15.74
C LEU A 45 2.13 -1.58 16.14
N ALA A 46 1.98 -0.45 16.84
CA ALA A 46 0.67 0.03 17.26
C ALA A 46 -0.23 0.38 16.05
N LEU A 47 0.34 0.99 15.01
CA LEU A 47 -0.40 1.34 13.79
C LEU A 47 -0.74 0.11 12.97
N ASP A 48 0.20 -0.84 12.83
CA ASP A 48 -0.01 -2.08 12.08
C ASP A 48 -1.13 -2.93 12.71
N LEU A 49 -1.21 -2.95 14.05
CA LEU A 49 -2.30 -3.58 14.79
C LEU A 49 -3.62 -2.83 14.61
N ALA A 50 -3.61 -1.49 14.67
CA ALA A 50 -4.81 -0.68 14.50
C ALA A 50 -5.43 -0.83 13.09
N LEU A 51 -4.60 -1.02 12.06
CA LEU A 51 -5.03 -1.29 10.69
C LEU A 51 -5.61 -2.70 10.49
N GLY A 52 -5.35 -3.63 11.42
CA GLY A 52 -5.91 -4.99 11.42
C GLY A 52 -5.38 -5.94 10.34
N ILE A 53 -4.63 -5.43 9.36
CA ILE A 53 -4.01 -6.21 8.28
C ILE A 53 -2.48 -6.29 8.39
N GLY A 54 -1.89 -5.74 9.46
CA GLY A 54 -0.45 -5.77 9.69
C GLY A 54 0.35 -4.73 8.91
N GLY A 55 -0.30 -3.65 8.43
CA GLY A 55 0.37 -2.53 7.78
C GLY A 55 -0.48 -1.85 6.70
N ILE A 56 0.20 -1.15 5.81
CA ILE A 56 -0.37 -0.42 4.67
C ILE A 56 -0.71 -1.40 3.53
N PRO A 57 -1.93 -1.40 2.98
CA PRO A 57 -2.35 -2.34 1.95
C PRO A 57 -1.62 -2.11 0.61
N LYS A 58 -1.07 -3.17 0.02
CA LYS A 58 -0.47 -3.13 -1.32
C LYS A 58 -1.55 -3.03 -2.40
N GLY A 59 -1.21 -2.36 -3.51
CA GLY A 59 -2.12 -2.19 -4.65
C GLY A 59 -3.34 -1.30 -4.37
N ARG A 60 -3.29 -0.50 -3.29
CA ARG A 60 -4.32 0.45 -2.89
C ARG A 60 -3.71 1.82 -2.66
N VAL A 61 -4.54 2.86 -2.83
CA VAL A 61 -4.17 4.22 -2.47
C VAL A 61 -4.41 4.41 -0.97
N THR A 62 -3.41 4.91 -0.25
CA THR A 62 -3.49 5.24 1.17
C THR A 62 -3.18 6.72 1.35
N GLU A 63 -4.03 7.45 2.08
CA GLU A 63 -3.85 8.87 2.38
C GLU A 63 -3.43 9.04 3.85
N ILE A 64 -2.36 9.80 4.09
CA ILE A 64 -1.88 10.18 5.42
C ILE A 64 -2.02 11.69 5.54
N PHE A 65 -2.98 12.15 6.33
CA PHE A 65 -3.27 13.57 6.52
C PHE A 65 -3.13 13.97 8.00
N GLY A 66 -2.92 15.26 8.25
CA GLY A 66 -2.75 15.80 9.60
C GLY A 66 -2.02 17.14 9.65
N PRO A 67 -1.97 17.79 10.83
CA PRO A 67 -1.31 19.08 11.03
C PRO A 67 0.16 19.11 10.60
N GLU A 68 0.71 20.29 10.35
CA GLU A 68 2.15 20.44 10.14
C GLU A 68 2.95 19.86 11.33
N ALA A 69 4.12 19.28 11.05
CA ALA A 69 4.97 18.61 12.04
C ALA A 69 4.35 17.39 12.76
N SER A 70 3.23 16.83 12.27
CA SER A 70 2.64 15.59 12.85
C SER A 70 3.37 14.29 12.47
N GLY A 71 4.50 14.35 11.77
CA GLY A 71 5.29 13.18 11.38
C GLY A 71 4.81 12.43 10.14
N LYS A 72 3.99 13.03 9.27
CA LYS A 72 3.46 12.39 8.04
C LYS A 72 4.57 11.92 7.11
N THR A 73 5.53 12.80 6.83
CA THR A 73 6.68 12.52 5.97
C THR A 73 7.55 11.43 6.57
N THR A 74 7.83 11.51 7.87
CA THR A 74 8.57 10.49 8.61
C THR A 74 7.89 9.12 8.53
N LEU A 75 6.57 9.07 8.71
CA LEU A 75 5.81 7.82 8.56
C LEU A 75 5.89 7.27 7.12
N ALA A 76 5.80 8.14 6.10
CA ALA A 76 5.94 7.74 4.71
C ALA A 76 7.34 7.17 4.42
N GLN A 77 8.40 7.79 4.94
CA GLN A 77 9.77 7.29 4.84
C GLN A 77 9.94 5.93 5.54
N HIS A 78 9.33 5.73 6.71
CA HIS A 78 9.34 4.42 7.38
C HIS A 78 8.67 3.32 6.54
N ILE A 79 7.51 3.61 5.92
CA ILE A 79 6.83 2.68 5.02
C ILE A 79 7.73 2.34 3.81
N ILE A 80 8.43 3.34 3.26
CA ILE A 80 9.39 3.14 2.17
C ILE A 80 10.55 2.23 2.60
N ALA A 81 11.14 2.50 3.77
CA ALA A 81 12.22 1.70 4.31
C ALA A 81 11.79 0.24 4.56
N GLU A 82 10.59 0.02 5.10
CA GLU A 82 10.03 -1.33 5.29
C GLU A 82 9.76 -2.05 3.96
N SER A 83 9.32 -1.34 2.93
CA SER A 83 9.20 -1.88 1.56
C SER A 83 10.56 -2.31 1.00
N GLN A 84 11.57 -1.46 1.11
CA GLN A 84 12.93 -1.71 0.62
C GLN A 84 13.62 -2.86 1.35
N LYS A 85 13.49 -2.96 2.68
CA LYS A 85 14.02 -4.09 3.48
C LYS A 85 13.50 -5.45 3.00
N ARG A 86 12.31 -5.47 2.42
CA ARG A 86 11.65 -6.66 1.86
C ARG A 86 11.99 -6.88 0.38
N GLY A 87 12.96 -6.16 -0.17
CA GLY A 87 13.38 -6.23 -1.57
C GLY A 87 12.48 -5.47 -2.54
N GLY A 88 11.57 -4.62 -2.05
CA GLY A 88 10.71 -3.77 -2.86
C GLY A 88 11.45 -2.54 -3.40
N MET A 89 10.96 -2.01 -4.52
CA MET A 89 11.38 -0.71 -5.05
C MET A 89 10.35 0.36 -4.66
N ALA A 90 10.83 1.55 -4.30
CA ALA A 90 9.98 2.68 -3.93
C ALA A 90 10.36 3.91 -4.74
N ALA A 91 9.36 4.74 -5.04
CA ALA A 91 9.55 6.07 -5.63
C ALA A 91 8.94 7.09 -4.67
N TYR A 92 9.68 8.19 -4.46
CA TYR A 92 9.22 9.31 -3.65
C TYR A 92 9.13 10.56 -4.53
N ILE A 93 7.96 11.18 -4.57
CA ILE A 93 7.71 12.39 -5.35
C ILE A 93 7.60 13.55 -4.37
N ASP A 94 8.72 14.26 -4.21
CA ASP A 94 8.76 15.46 -3.39
C ASP A 94 8.31 16.68 -4.22
N VAL A 95 7.16 17.25 -3.88
CA VAL A 95 6.66 18.50 -4.47
C VAL A 95 7.06 19.72 -3.62
N GLU A 96 7.38 19.50 -2.34
CA GLU A 96 7.62 20.55 -1.35
C GLU A 96 9.11 20.91 -1.22
N HIS A 97 10.01 20.16 -1.86
CA HIS A 97 11.47 20.28 -1.73
C HIS A 97 11.96 20.23 -0.27
N ALA A 98 11.26 19.48 0.57
CA ALA A 98 11.51 19.41 2.01
C ALA A 98 12.29 18.15 2.43
N LEU A 99 12.66 17.28 1.48
CA LEU A 99 13.36 16.04 1.78
C LEU A 99 14.83 16.29 2.19
N ASP A 100 15.21 15.86 3.39
CA ASP A 100 16.60 15.76 3.82
C ASP A 100 17.17 14.36 3.48
N PRO A 101 18.11 14.24 2.53
CA PRO A 101 18.71 12.96 2.17
C PRO A 101 19.60 12.34 3.26
N SER A 102 19.88 13.07 4.34
CA SER A 102 20.62 12.53 5.49
C SER A 102 19.75 11.71 6.45
N GLU A 103 18.41 11.81 6.35
CA GLU A 103 17.48 11.02 7.17
C GLU A 103 17.21 9.61 6.60
N ASP A 104 17.62 9.34 5.35
CA ASP A 104 17.56 8.00 4.80
C ASP A 104 18.64 7.11 5.47
N PRO A 105 18.25 6.02 6.16
CA PRO A 105 19.23 5.15 6.81
C PRO A 105 20.17 4.54 5.76
N PRO A 106 21.47 4.38 6.06
CA PRO A 106 22.40 3.71 5.16
C PRO A 106 21.91 2.29 4.86
N TYR A 107 21.76 1.98 3.58
CA TYR A 107 21.35 0.67 3.08
C TYR A 107 22.15 -0.46 3.77
N PRO A 108 21.51 -1.55 4.23
CA PRO A 108 22.26 -2.76 4.54
C PRO A 108 22.92 -3.28 3.25
N PRO A 109 24.13 -3.86 3.33
CA PRO A 109 24.88 -4.32 2.16
C PRO A 109 24.24 -5.59 1.60
N GLN A 110 23.17 -5.43 0.82
CA GLN A 110 22.54 -6.51 0.06
C GLN A 110 23.08 -6.53 -1.37
N PHE A 111 24.40 -6.55 -1.51
CA PHE A 111 25.06 -6.96 -2.74
C PHE A 111 25.55 -8.40 -2.54
N GLN A 112 24.63 -9.36 -2.62
CA GLN A 112 25.01 -10.77 -2.81
C GLN A 112 25.49 -10.93 -4.27
N PRO A 113 26.64 -11.58 -4.54
CA PRO A 113 27.10 -11.80 -5.90
C PRO A 113 26.07 -12.62 -6.69
N GLY A 114 25.54 -12.08 -7.80
CA GLY A 114 24.65 -12.80 -8.72
C GLY A 114 23.25 -12.21 -8.89
N VAL A 115 22.87 -11.19 -8.13
CA VAL A 115 21.64 -10.41 -8.38
C VAL A 115 21.98 -9.25 -9.32
N PRO A 116 21.25 -9.02 -10.43
CA PRO A 116 21.51 -7.87 -11.30
C PRO A 116 21.45 -6.58 -10.47
N GLU A 117 22.48 -5.74 -10.57
CA GLU A 117 22.52 -4.47 -9.82
C GLU A 117 21.25 -3.66 -10.14
N PRO A 118 20.46 -3.23 -9.14
CA PRO A 118 19.45 -2.23 -9.41
C PRO A 118 20.16 -0.98 -9.95
N PRO A 119 19.59 -0.28 -10.95
CA PRO A 119 20.24 0.87 -11.56
C PRO A 119 20.61 1.87 -10.47
N ARG A 120 21.92 2.15 -10.35
CA ARG A 120 22.47 3.08 -9.37
C ARG A 120 21.72 4.41 -9.48
N CYS A 121 21.02 4.77 -8.42
CA CYS A 121 20.38 6.08 -8.29
C CYS A 121 21.49 7.12 -8.08
N GLN A 122 22.11 7.56 -9.18
CA GLN A 122 23.01 8.69 -9.16
C GLN A 122 22.19 9.97 -9.23
N SER A 123 22.50 10.87 -8.30
CA SER A 123 21.93 12.19 -8.07
C SER A 123 21.92 13.08 -9.33
N ARG A 124 20.94 12.88 -10.20
CA ARG A 124 20.47 13.90 -11.15
C ARG A 124 19.11 13.50 -11.68
N TRP A 125 18.11 14.28 -11.31
CA TRP A 125 16.78 14.26 -11.90
C TRP A 125 16.84 14.03 -13.42
N ARG A 126 16.44 12.83 -13.87
CA ARG A 126 15.74 12.54 -15.13
C ARG A 126 15.49 11.04 -15.27
N GLN A 127 14.21 10.73 -15.44
CA GLN A 127 13.71 9.51 -16.08
C GLN A 127 13.73 8.23 -15.24
N TRP A 128 12.68 8.07 -14.41
CA TRP A 128 12.24 6.77 -13.94
C TRP A 128 11.59 6.02 -15.13
N ARG A 129 12.41 5.30 -15.90
CA ARG A 129 11.94 4.16 -16.69
C ARG A 129 12.41 2.89 -16.00
N CYS A 130 11.43 2.12 -15.52
CA CYS A 130 11.30 0.70 -15.78
C CYS A 130 9.82 0.48 -16.11
#